data_AF-A0A7V9PGB0-F1
#
_entry.id   AF-A0A7V9PGB0-F1
#
_cell.length_a   1.000
_cell.length_b   1.000
_cell.length_c   1.000
_cell.angle_alpha   90.00
_cell.angle_beta   90.00
_cell.angle_gamma   90.00
#
_symmetry.space_group_name_H-M   'P 1'
#
loop_
_entity.id
_entity.type
_entity.pdbx_description
1 polymer ?
#
loop_
_entity_poly.entity_id
_entity_poly.type
_entity_poly.pdbx_seq_one_letter_code
_entity_poly.pdbx_strand_id
1 'polypeptide(L)'
;WVALAGGVEAVLDRARALADGGDLRLACHLVEYAVLVEPGAKEVHALRAEIYERRSEGETSSMARNLLAHAARSSKESKRDLAGGW
;
A
#
# COMPACT_ATOMS: atom_id res chain seq x y z
N TRP A 1 -6.99 14.29 -0.25
CA TRP A 1 -7.48 14.14 1.13
C TRP A 1 -6.35 13.92 2.13
N VAL A 2 -5.20 13.38 1.72
CA VAL A 2 -4.01 13.20 2.59
C VAL A 2 -3.63 14.49 3.32
N ALA A 3 -3.58 15.65 2.65
CA ALA A 3 -3.33 16.94 3.29
C ALA A 3 -4.39 17.31 4.35
N LEU A 4 -5.67 16.97 4.11
CA LEU A 4 -6.75 17.20 5.08
C LEU A 4 -6.65 16.25 6.29
N ALA A 5 -6.01 15.10 6.11
CA ALA A 5 -5.79 14.10 7.16
C ALA A 5 -4.52 14.34 8.00
N GLY A 6 -3.83 15.48 7.80
CA GLY A 6 -2.60 15.81 8.53
C GLY A 6 -1.30 15.41 7.81
N GLY A 7 -1.37 15.04 6.53
CA GLY A 7 -0.18 14.69 5.73
C GLY A 7 0.09 13.20 5.66
N VAL A 8 1.17 12.83 4.96
CA VAL A 8 1.49 11.43 4.64
C VAL A 8 1.80 10.62 5.89
N GLU A 9 2.57 11.17 6.82
CA GLU A 9 2.95 10.49 8.07
C GLU A 9 1.72 10.04 8.88
N ALA A 10 0.76 10.94 9.10
CA ALA A 10 -0.50 10.63 9.80
C ALA A 10 -1.31 9.54 9.09
N VAL A 11 -1.29 9.52 7.75
CA VAL A 11 -1.94 8.48 6.95
C VAL A 11 -1.22 7.14 7.07
N LEU A 12 0.12 7.11 7.09
CA LEU A 12 0.89 5.87 7.27
C LEU A 12 0.67 5.27 8.66
N ASP A 13 0.65 6.09 9.70
CA ASP A 13 0.39 5.61 11.06
C ASP A 13 -1.00 5.00 11.18
N ARG A 14 -2.01 5.65 10.58
CA ARG A 14 -3.35 5.08 10.52
C ARG A 14 -3.41 3.80 9.70
N ALA A 15 -2.71 3.73 8.57
CA ALA A 15 -2.65 2.52 7.74
C ALA A 15 -2.01 1.34 8.49
N ARG A 16 -0.93 1.58 9.25
CA ARG A 16 -0.28 0.57 10.09
C ARG A 16 -1.19 0.06 11.19
N ALA A 17 -1.82 0.96 11.94
CA ALA A 17 -2.76 0.59 12.99
C ALA A 17 -3.96 -0.24 12.46
N LEU A 18 -4.45 0.08 11.26
CA LEU A 18 -5.51 -0.70 10.61
C LEU A 18 -5.03 -2.07 10.14
N ALA A 19 -3.82 -2.15 9.58
CA ALA A 19 -3.22 -3.40 9.18
C ALA A 19 -3.03 -4.32 10.39
N ASP A 20 -2.47 -3.81 11.48
CA ASP A 20 -2.27 -4.56 12.74
C ASP A 20 -3.60 -4.98 13.37
N GLY A 21 -4.65 -4.18 13.22
CA GLY A 21 -6.02 -4.51 13.60
C GLY A 21 -6.75 -5.46 12.63
N GLY A 22 -6.12 -5.86 11.52
CA GLY A 22 -6.67 -6.78 10.52
C GLY A 22 -7.55 -6.15 9.44
N ASP A 23 -7.82 -4.85 9.47
CA ASP A 23 -8.54 -4.13 8.40
C ASP A 23 -7.59 -3.77 7.25
N LEU A 24 -7.08 -4.82 6.60
CA LEU A 24 -6.15 -4.71 5.48
C LEU A 24 -6.77 -4.00 4.27
N ARG A 25 -8.09 -4.09 4.09
CA ARG A 25 -8.79 -3.44 2.97
C ARG A 25 -8.70 -1.92 3.10
N LEU A 26 -8.98 -1.37 4.28
CA LEU A 26 -8.85 0.07 4.50
C LEU A 26 -7.38 0.50 4.53
N ALA A 27 -6.50 -0.31 5.12
CA ALA A 27 -5.06 -0.05 5.12
C ALA A 27 -4.49 0.07 3.68
N CYS A 28 -4.88 -0.83 2.77
CA CYS A 28 -4.52 -0.75 1.33
C CYS A 28 -4.97 0.57 0.71
N HIS A 29 -6.21 1.01 0.99
CA HIS A 29 -6.72 2.28 0.46
C HIS A 29 -5.86 3.47 0.93
N LEU A 30 -5.56 3.56 2.22
CA LEU A 30 -4.79 4.67 2.77
C LEU A 30 -3.36 4.72 2.21
N VAL A 31 -2.66 3.58 2.20
CA VAL A 31 -1.26 3.52 1.77
C VAL A 31 -1.10 3.74 0.26
N GLU A 32 -2.10 3.38 -0.55
CA GLU A 32 -2.11 3.68 -1.98
C GLU A 32 -2.12 5.19 -2.26
N TYR A 33 -2.93 5.94 -1.52
CA TYR A 33 -2.94 7.41 -1.65
C TYR A 33 -1.68 8.06 -1.10
N ALA A 34 -1.04 7.47 -0.08
CA ALA A 34 0.26 7.94 0.38
C ALA A 34 1.33 7.82 -0.74
N VAL A 35 1.38 6.70 -1.48
CA VAL A 35 2.28 6.56 -2.64
C VAL A 35 1.94 7.53 -3.77
N LEU A 36 0.65 7.82 -4.00
CA LEU A 36 0.25 8.80 -5.02
C LEU A 36 0.73 10.22 -4.70
N VAL A 37 0.82 10.57 -3.41
CA VAL A 37 1.32 11.88 -2.97
C VAL A 37 2.84 11.92 -2.93
N GLU A 38 3.49 10.86 -2.43
CA GLU A 38 4.94 10.75 -2.28
C GLU A 38 5.49 9.53 -3.06
N PRO A 39 5.57 9.60 -4.40
CA PRO A 39 5.91 8.45 -5.24
C PRO A 39 7.35 7.95 -5.06
N GLY A 40 8.25 8.78 -4.53
CA GLY A 40 9.66 8.43 -4.29
C GLY A 40 9.99 8.04 -2.85
N ALA A 41 9.03 8.13 -1.92
CA ALA A 41 9.25 7.89 -0.51
C ALA A 41 9.42 6.39 -0.20
N LYS A 42 10.60 6.00 0.26
CA LYS A 42 10.96 4.58 0.49
C LYS A 42 10.15 3.96 1.62
N GLU A 43 9.88 4.74 2.67
CA GLU A 43 9.10 4.34 3.83
C GLU A 43 7.63 4.10 3.49
N VAL A 44 7.06 4.92 2.59
CA VAL A 44 5.70 4.74 2.09
C VAL A 44 5.62 3.43 1.28
N HIS A 45 6.59 3.20 0.41
CA HIS A 45 6.68 1.96 -0.37
C HIS A 45 6.90 0.73 0.51
N ALA A 46 7.72 0.83 1.56
CA ALA A 46 7.94 -0.28 2.49
C ALA A 46 6.63 -0.70 3.18
N LEU A 47 5.86 0.26 3.70
CA LEU A 47 4.57 -0.04 4.33
C LEU A 47 3.54 -0.54 3.30
N ARG A 48 3.55 0.02 2.09
CA ARG A 48 2.70 -0.47 1.00
C ARG A 48 3.00 -1.92 0.69
N ALA A 49 4.27 -2.28 0.54
CA ALA A 49 4.68 -3.65 0.26
C ALA A 49 4.16 -4.62 1.33
N GLU A 50 4.33 -4.29 2.60
CA GLU A 50 3.86 -5.13 3.73
C GLU A 50 2.34 -5.32 3.70
N ILE A 51 1.57 -4.24 3.61
CA ILE A 51 0.10 -4.30 3.67
C ILE A 51 -0.47 -5.10 2.48
N TYR A 52 0.05 -4.87 1.26
CA TYR A 52 -0.41 -5.58 0.07
C TYR A 52 -0.01 -7.06 0.08
N GLU A 53 1.16 -7.41 0.63
CA GLU A 53 1.59 -8.81 0.81
C GLU A 53 0.67 -9.54 1.80
N ARG A 54 0.44 -8.95 2.98
CA ARG A 54 -0.50 -9.48 3.98
C ARG A 54 -1.92 -9.64 3.41
N ARG A 55 -2.39 -8.67 2.62
CA ARG A 55 -3.71 -8.77 1.97
C ARG A 55 -3.74 -9.88 0.93
N SER A 56 -2.68 -10.03 0.13
CA SER A 56 -2.55 -11.06 -0.91
C SER A 56 -2.66 -12.47 -0.33
N GLU A 57 -1.96 -12.75 0.78
CA GLU A 57 -1.95 -14.06 1.45
C GLU A 57 -3.36 -14.50 1.90
N GLY A 58 -4.23 -13.56 2.23
CA GLY A 58 -5.60 -13.83 2.67
C GLY A 58 -6.64 -13.98 1.54
N GLU A 59 -6.25 -13.80 0.27
CA GLU A 59 -7.21 -13.84 -0.86
C GLU A 59 -7.45 -15.26 -1.39
N THR A 60 -8.72 -15.61 -1.57
CA THR A 60 -9.13 -16.87 -2.22
C THR A 60 -9.04 -16.79 -3.75
N SER A 61 -9.37 -15.63 -4.33
CA SER A 61 -9.27 -15.38 -5.77
C SER A 61 -7.80 -15.32 -6.20
N SER A 62 -7.39 -16.24 -7.08
CA SER A 62 -6.04 -16.23 -7.67
C SER A 62 -5.73 -14.93 -8.41
N MET A 63 -6.73 -14.31 -9.04
CA MET A 63 -6.57 -13.01 -9.70
C MET A 63 -6.25 -11.92 -8.68
N ALA A 64 -7.03 -11.82 -7.60
CA ALA A 64 -6.84 -10.81 -6.56
C ALA A 64 -5.50 -11.00 -5.85
N ARG A 65 -5.18 -12.25 -5.46
CA ARG A 65 -3.89 -12.61 -4.85
C ARG A 65 -2.71 -12.15 -5.71
N ASN A 66 -2.73 -12.47 -7.01
CA ASN A 66 -1.65 -12.09 -7.92
C ASN A 66 -1.54 -10.58 -8.13
N LEU A 67 -2.67 -9.86 -8.24
CA LEU A 67 -2.67 -8.40 -8.41
C LEU A 67 -2.05 -7.70 -7.19
N LEU A 68 -2.45 -8.11 -5.98
CA LEU A 68 -1.93 -7.55 -4.73
C LEU A 68 -0.45 -7.91 -4.53
N ALA A 69 -0.05 -9.14 -4.83
CA ALA A 69 1.35 -9.55 -4.77
C ALA A 69 2.22 -8.75 -5.75
N HIS A 70 1.72 -8.45 -6.96
CA HIS A 70 2.40 -7.58 -7.91
C HIS A 70 2.55 -6.15 -7.39
N ALA A 71 1.51 -5.59 -6.76
CA ALA A 71 1.59 -4.28 -6.12
C ALA A 71 2.66 -4.25 -5.01
N ALA A 72 2.70 -5.29 -4.17
CA ALA A 72 3.72 -5.44 -3.13
C ALA A 72 5.13 -5.50 -3.72
N ARG A 73 5.35 -6.33 -4.75
CA ARG A 73 6.63 -6.43 -5.45
C ARG A 73 7.04 -5.10 -6.10
N SER A 74 6.10 -4.39 -6.71
CA SER A 74 6.36 -3.09 -7.32
C SER A 74 6.89 -2.09 -6.29
N SER A 75 6.27 -2.04 -5.11
CA SER A 75 6.73 -1.19 -4.02
C SER A 75 8.08 -1.62 -3.43
N LYS A 76 8.44 -2.91 -3.44
CA LYS A 76 9.80 -3.37 -3.10
C LYS A 76 10.86 -2.78 -4.04
N GLU A 77 10.49 -2.39 -5.27
CA GLU A 77 11.33 -1.64 -6.22
C GLU A 77 11.12 -0.11 -6.17
N SER A 78 10.44 0.41 -5.14
CA SER A 78 10.07 1.83 -5.01
C SER A 78 9.27 2.37 -6.21
N LYS A 79 8.45 1.51 -6.82
CA LYS A 79 7.55 1.86 -7.94
C LYS A 79 6.11 1.55 -7.54
N ARG A 80 5.16 2.40 -7.95
CA ARG A 80 3.73 2.13 -7.71
C ARG A 80 3.24 0.90 -8.49
N ASP A 81 3.65 0.80 -9.75
CA ASP A 81 3.36 -0.30 -10.66
C ASP A 81 4.58 -0.53 -11.57
N LEU A 82 5.02 -1.79 -11.70
CA LEU A 82 6.09 -2.18 -12.62
C LEU A 82 5.64 -2.24 -14.09
N ALA A 83 4.34 -2.34 -14.35
CA ALA A 83 3.79 -2.43 -15.70
C ALA A 83 3.50 -1.04 -16.33
N GLY A 84 3.38 0.01 -15.52
CA GLY A 84 3.06 1.36 -15.97
C GLY A 84 4.27 2.30 -15.91
N GLY A 85 4.89 2.57 -17.05
CA GLY A 85 5.99 3.53 -17.21
C GLY A 85 5.57 4.85 -17.84
N TRP A 86 4.46 5.44 -17.39
CA TRP A 86 3.95 6.72 -17.88
C TRP A 86 3.80 7.72 -16.74
#